data_AF-A0AAU2UBH7-F1
#
_entry.id   AF-A0AAU2UBH7-F1
#
_cell.length_a   1.000
_cell.length_b   1.000
_cell.length_c   1.000
_cell.angle_alpha   90.00
_cell.angle_beta   90.00
_cell.angle_gamma   90.00
#
_symmetry.space_group_name_H-M   'P 1'
#
loop_
_entity.id
_entity.type
_entity.pdbx_description
1 polymer ?
#
loop_
_entity_poly.entity_id
_entity_poly.type
_entity_poly.pdbx_seq_one_letter_code
_entity_poly.pdbx_strand_id
1 'polypeptide(L)' 'MALTPRNTPDDRPRATRPAPPSAARANEAIRAFVDARAGQDWSSVESAAYEVLLIEWAAATRGGTGDIIEAA' A
#
# COMPACT_ATOMS: atom_id res chain seq x y z
N MET A 1 -24.24 -7.50 37.45
CA MET A 1 -23.98 -7.76 36.02
C MET A 1 -23.97 -6.41 35.31
N ALA A 2 -22.79 -5.87 35.02
CA ALA A 2 -22.64 -4.55 34.41
C ALA A 2 -22.22 -4.71 32.94
N LEU A 3 -22.97 -4.03 32.06
CA LEU A 3 -22.76 -3.95 30.62
C LEU A 3 -21.72 -2.87 30.33
N THR A 4 -20.59 -3.24 29.72
CA THR A 4 -19.79 -2.29 28.92
C THR A 4 -19.24 -2.98 27.67
N PRO A 5 -19.93 -2.86 26.52
CA PRO A 5 -19.28 -3.04 25.24
C PRO A 5 -19.19 -1.69 24.51
N ARG A 6 -17.99 -1.31 24.12
CA ARG A 6 -17.62 -0.78 22.79
C ARG A 6 -16.28 -0.06 22.87
N ASN A 7 -15.22 -0.86 22.83
CA ASN A 7 -13.95 -0.41 22.27
C ASN A 7 -14.17 -0.38 20.75
N THR A 8 -14.73 0.72 20.25
CA THR A 8 -14.85 0.95 18.80
C THR A 8 -13.45 1.31 18.32
N PRO A 9 -12.78 0.50 17.48
CA PRO A 9 -11.57 0.97 16.85
C PRO A 9 -11.93 2.24 16.07
N ASP A 10 -11.19 3.30 16.34
CA ASP A 10 -11.31 4.59 15.67
C ASP A 10 -11.03 4.36 14.17
N ASP A 11 -12.09 4.07 13.41
CA ASP A 11 -12.11 3.94 11.95
C ASP A 11 -12.11 5.32 11.31
N ARG A 12 -11.28 6.23 11.83
CA ARG A 12 -10.95 7.42 11.05
C ARG A 12 -10.03 6.94 9.93
N PRO A 13 -10.40 7.14 8.66
CA PRO A 13 -9.46 6.91 7.57
C PRO A 13 -8.28 7.84 7.87
N ARG A 14 -7.19 7.23 8.33
CA ARG A 14 -5.92 7.91 8.50
C ARG A 14 -5.66 8.55 7.17
N ALA A 15 -5.78 9.88 7.09
CA ALA A 15 -5.64 10.62 5.83
C ALA A 15 -4.30 10.20 5.24
N THR A 16 -4.35 9.29 4.28
CA THR A 16 -3.17 8.78 3.61
C THR A 16 -2.69 9.98 2.83
N ARG A 17 -1.61 10.60 3.32
CA ARG A 17 -0.90 11.64 2.59
C ARG A 17 -0.84 11.18 1.13
N PRO A 18 -1.26 12.00 0.15
CA PRO A 18 -1.33 11.58 -1.24
C PRO A 18 0.00 10.94 -1.62
N ALA A 19 -0.08 9.68 -2.03
CA ALA A 19 1.10 8.93 -2.41
C ALA A 19 1.77 9.65 -3.58
N PRO A 20 3.11 9.66 -3.66
CA PRO A 20 3.81 10.15 -4.84
C PRO A 20 3.22 9.52 -6.11
N PRO A 21 3.14 10.23 -7.25
CA PRO A 21 2.53 9.69 -8.47
C PRO A 21 3.11 8.33 -8.91
N SER A 22 4.40 8.12 -8.68
CA SER A 22 5.09 6.83 -8.91
C SER A 22 4.59 5.73 -7.98
N ALA A 23 4.36 6.02 -6.70
CA ALA A 23 3.82 5.08 -5.72
C ALA A 23 2.35 4.76 -6.00
N ALA A 24 1.57 5.73 -6.50
CA ALA A 24 0.19 5.51 -6.93
C ALA A 24 0.13 4.50 -8.11
N ARG A 25 0.99 4.66 -9.12
CA ARG A 25 1.08 3.72 -10.24
C ARG A 25 1.51 2.32 -9.83
N ALA A 26 2.51 2.19 -8.95
CA ALA A 26 2.93 0.90 -8.42
C ALA A 26 1.78 0.22 -7.64
N ASN A 27 1.02 1.00 -6.86
CA ASN A 27 -0.18 0.50 -6.17
C ASN A 27 -1.27 0.03 -7.13
N GLU A 28 -1.50 0.73 -8.24
CA GLU A 28 -2.47 0.31 -9.26
C GLU A 28 -2.04 -0.99 -9.94
N ALA A 29 -0.75 -1.14 -10.26
CA ALA A 29 -0.20 -2.38 -10.80
C ALA A 29 -0.37 -3.56 -9.83
N ILE A 30 -0.11 -3.34 -8.53
CA ILE A 30 -0.35 -4.32 -7.47
C ILE A 30 -1.83 -4.73 -7.45
N ARG A 31 -2.76 -3.76 -7.46
CA ARG A 31 -4.20 -4.04 -7.43
C ARG A 31 -4.65 -4.83 -8.64
N ALA A 32 -4.22 -4.44 -9.83
CA ALA A 32 -4.54 -5.15 -11.07
C ALA A 32 -3.98 -6.58 -11.06
N PHE A 33 -2.76 -6.78 -10.54
CA PHE A 33 -2.13 -8.09 -10.43
C PHE A 33 -2.91 -9.04 -9.51
N VAL A 34 -3.35 -8.53 -8.35
CA VAL A 34 -4.14 -9.27 -7.36
C VAL A 34 -5.54 -9.58 -7.88
N ASP A 35 -6.21 -8.60 -8.48
CA ASP A 35 -7.57 -8.74 -9.01
C ASP A 35 -7.63 -9.79 -10.12
N ALA A 36 -6.64 -9.80 -11.02
CA ALA A 36 -6.51 -10.80 -12.08
C ALA A 36 -6.33 -12.25 -11.55
N ARG A 37 -6.01 -12.42 -10.26
CA ARG A 37 -5.77 -13.72 -9.59
C ARG A 37 -6.72 -13.97 -8.45
N ALA A 38 -7.82 -13.21 -8.37
CA ALA A 38 -8.79 -13.34 -7.30
C ALA A 38 -9.37 -14.77 -7.27
N GLY A 39 -9.25 -15.44 -6.12
CA GLY A 39 -9.79 -16.79 -5.92
C GLY A 39 -8.92 -17.93 -6.46
N GLN A 40 -7.66 -17.66 -6.83
CA GLN A 40 -6.70 -18.67 -7.26
C GLN A 40 -5.49 -18.71 -6.32
N ASP A 41 -4.93 -19.90 -6.10
CA ASP A 41 -3.63 -20.04 -5.44
C ASP A 41 -2.51 -19.52 -6.35
N TRP A 42 -1.52 -18.87 -5.76
CA TRP A 42 -0.41 -18.28 -6.50
C TRP A 42 0.75 -19.26 -6.61
N SER A 43 1.29 -19.39 -7.83
CA SER A 43 2.56 -20.09 -8.03
C SER A 43 3.73 -19.32 -7.41
N SER A 44 4.86 -20.00 -7.18
CA SER A 44 6.09 -19.35 -6.69
C SER A 44 6.56 -18.20 -7.59
N VAL A 45 6.31 -18.29 -8.90
CA VAL A 45 6.66 -17.24 -9.87
C VAL A 45 5.78 -16.00 -9.67
N GLU A 46 4.49 -16.20 -9.42
CA GLU A 46 3.55 -15.10 -9.19
C GLU A 46 3.78 -14.42 -7.85
N SER A 47 4.08 -15.19 -6.80
CA SER A 47 4.52 -14.64 -5.52
C SER A 47 5.78 -13.81 -5.67
N ALA A 48 6.78 -14.29 -6.44
CA ALA A 48 7.99 -13.51 -6.70
C ALA A 48 7.70 -12.20 -7.48
N ALA A 49 6.78 -12.25 -8.46
CA ALA A 49 6.37 -11.05 -9.20
C ALA A 49 5.66 -10.03 -8.29
N TYR A 50 4.82 -10.50 -7.37
CA TYR A 50 4.18 -9.63 -6.37
C TYR A 50 5.20 -8.97 -5.43
N GLU A 51 6.21 -9.71 -4.98
CA GLU A 51 7.30 -9.16 -4.14
C GLU A 51 8.07 -8.06 -4.87
N VAL A 52 8.34 -8.21 -6.17
CA VAL A 52 8.98 -7.15 -6.98
C VAL A 52 8.11 -5.89 -6.99
N LEU A 53 6.80 -6.03 -7.22
CA LEU A 53 5.87 -4.89 -7.21
C LEU A 53 5.84 -4.20 -5.83
N LEU A 54 5.92 -4.96 -4.73
CA LEU A 54 6.00 -4.41 -3.37
C LEU A 54 7.30 -3.63 -3.14
N ILE A 55 8.44 -4.14 -3.64
CA ILE A 55 9.73 -3.45 -3.54
C ILE A 55 9.71 -2.14 -4.31
N GLU A 56 9.17 -2.14 -5.53
CA GLU A 56 9.01 -0.95 -6.36
C GLU A 56 8.13 0.10 -5.68
N TRP A 57 7.00 -0.33 -5.12
CA TRP A 57 6.13 0.55 -4.34
C TRP A 57 6.84 1.12 -3.10
N ALA A 58 7.55 0.28 -2.36
CA ALA A 58 8.32 0.71 -1.20
C ALA A 58 9.44 1.70 -1.56
N ALA A 59 10.07 1.54 -2.73
CA ALA A 59 11.04 2.51 -3.24
C ALA A 59 10.37 3.83 -3.63
N ALA A 60 9.25 3.77 -4.35
CA ALA A 60 8.51 4.95 -4.80
C ALA A 60 7.92 5.78 -3.64
N THR A 61 7.49 5.11 -2.56
CA THR A 61 6.98 5.78 -1.36
C THR A 61 8.09 6.50 -0.56
N ARG A 62 9.31 5.98 -0.57
CA ARG A 62 10.48 6.63 0.04
C ARG A 62 11.01 7.80 -0.79
N GLY A 63 11.00 7.68 -2.12
CA GLY A 63 11.49 8.71 -3.04
C GLY A 63 10.76 10.06 -2.96
N GLY A 64 9.46 10.06 -2.64
CA GLY A 64 8.69 11.30 -2.52
C GLY A 64 8.90 12.11 -1.23
N THR A 65 9.80 11.68 -0.34
CA THR A 65 10.17 12.45 0.88
C THR A 65 11.47 13.26 0.70
N GLY A 66 12.21 13.04 -0.40
CA GLY A 66 13.53 13.65 -0.64
C GLY A 66 13.54 15.04 -1.28
N ASP A 67 12.44 15.48 -1.90
CA ASP A 67 12.39 16.76 -2.64
C ASP A 67 11.91 17.95 -1.78
N ILE A 68 11.89 17.82 -0.44
CA ILE A 68 11.54 18.92 0.51
C ILE A 68 12.79 19.36 1.30
N ILE A 69 14.00 19.22 0.74
CA ILE A 69 15.15 19.95 1.29
C ILE A 69 15.28 21.24 0.50
N GLU A 70 14.62 22.26 1.05
CA GLU A 70 14.76 23.68 0.69
C GLU A 70 16.23 24.04 0.48
N ALA A 71 16.53 24.65 -0.67
CA ALA A 71 17.71 25.48 -0.81
C ALA A 71 17.48 26.75 0.03
N ALA A 72 18.21 26.88 1.14
CA ALA A 72 18.33 28.10 1.94
C ALA A 72 19.81 28.38 2.23
#